data_AF-A0A2R2MSM0-F1
#
_entry.id   AF-A0A2R2MSM0-F1
#
_cell.length_a   1.000
_cell.length_b   1.000
_cell.length_c   1.000
_cell.angle_alpha   90.00
_cell.angle_beta   90.00
_cell.angle_gamma   90.00
#
_symmetry.space_group_name_H-M   'P 1'
#
loop_
_entity.id
_entity.type
_entity.pdbx_description
1 polymer ?
#
loop_
_entity_poly.entity_id
_entity_poly.type
_entity_poly.pdbx_seq_one_letter_code
_entity_poly.pdbx_strand_id
1 'polypeptide(L)'
;MAFDRFVAAMYTGRRFITQRKPYCVFVVLAVIWTLSVAISLPWVFIMRHVQFKWTFGPSTSECIVLRHEVKRRAYGTVYFVVSYVFPVVAIVAMVSHTLWKLRETPTRDPDGIFVGVHNVARKKLVHLLLVVFVVFIITWSPLQILMVWDIYRTTPTSAVPSSLRLSYFKYLHHIEFSVKLLAYANSAINPVVYCWKSDTVRRGVHDMLWGCAADRNHSRVSPVRTVTTQPTQMSR
;
A
#
# COMPACT_ATOMS: atom_id res chain seq x y z
N MET A 1 -6.72 1.06 -2.14
CA MET A 1 -6.48 0.98 -3.59
C MET A 1 -6.59 -0.45 -4.13
N ALA A 2 -5.85 -1.42 -3.59
CA ALA A 2 -5.87 -2.81 -4.05
C ALA A 2 -7.29 -3.42 -4.09
N PHE A 3 -8.07 -3.26 -3.01
CA PHE A 3 -9.46 -3.73 -2.93
C PHE A 3 -10.39 -3.08 -3.96
N ASP A 4 -10.26 -1.77 -4.17
CA ASP A 4 -11.09 -1.05 -5.15
C ASP A 4 -10.83 -1.55 -6.59
N ARG A 5 -9.56 -1.73 -6.94
CA ARG A 5 -9.16 -2.29 -8.24
C ARG A 5 -9.57 -3.75 -8.37
N PHE A 6 -9.45 -4.54 -7.30
CA PHE A 6 -9.91 -5.94 -7.26
C PHE A 6 -11.42 -6.03 -7.51
N VAL A 7 -12.22 -5.24 -6.81
CA VAL A 7 -13.69 -5.20 -7.01
C VAL A 7 -14.02 -4.77 -8.43
N ALA A 8 -13.39 -3.71 -8.94
CA ALA A 8 -13.62 -3.23 -10.30
C ALA A 8 -13.26 -4.27 -11.37
N ALA A 9 -12.21 -5.07 -11.18
CA ALA A 9 -11.79 -6.11 -12.13
C ALA A 9 -12.59 -7.41 -12.00
N MET A 10 -13.15 -7.72 -10.84
CA MET A 10 -13.85 -8.98 -10.57
C MET A 10 -15.36 -8.92 -10.80
N TYR A 11 -15.95 -7.71 -10.72
CA TYR A 11 -17.38 -7.46 -10.81
C TYR A 11 -17.76 -6.53 -11.96
N THR A 12 -17.04 -6.58 -13.08
CA THR A 12 -17.36 -5.93 -14.36
C THR A 12 -18.71 -6.42 -14.93
N GLY A 13 -19.79 -5.87 -14.39
CA GLY A 13 -20.96 -5.50 -15.16
C GLY A 13 -20.88 -3.99 -15.42
N ARG A 14 -21.29 -3.54 -16.61
CA ARG A 14 -21.32 -2.12 -17.05
C ARG A 14 -21.96 -1.13 -16.06
N ARG A 15 -22.60 -1.60 -14.99
CA ARG A 15 -23.25 -0.78 -13.95
C ARG A 15 -22.38 -0.47 -12.73
N PHE A 16 -21.33 -1.24 -12.42
CA PHE A 16 -20.61 -1.10 -11.13
C PHE A 16 -19.44 -0.12 -11.14
N ILE A 17 -18.77 0.07 -12.28
CA ILE A 17 -17.62 0.98 -12.40
C ILE A 17 -18.05 2.46 -12.38
N THR A 18 -19.32 2.75 -12.73
CA THR A 18 -19.84 4.13 -12.87
C THR A 18 -20.74 4.56 -11.70
N GLN A 19 -20.87 3.78 -10.62
CA GLN A 19 -21.89 4.01 -9.58
C GLN A 19 -21.38 3.99 -8.12
N ARG A 20 -20.06 3.97 -7.86
CA ARG A 20 -19.60 4.33 -6.51
C ARG A 20 -19.71 5.84 -6.38
N LYS A 21 -20.77 6.28 -5.71
CA LYS A 21 -20.92 7.70 -5.41
C LYS A 21 -19.66 8.18 -4.68
N PRO A 22 -19.10 9.35 -5.04
CA PRO A 22 -17.85 9.85 -4.48
C PRO A 22 -17.88 9.88 -2.94
N TYR A 23 -19.05 10.09 -2.33
CA TYR A 23 -19.24 10.04 -0.88
C TYR A 23 -18.76 8.72 -0.24
N CYS A 24 -18.97 7.56 -0.87
CA CYS A 24 -18.55 6.27 -0.31
C CYS A 24 -17.03 6.20 -0.18
N VAL A 25 -16.30 6.74 -1.16
CA VAL A 25 -14.84 6.79 -1.15
C VAL A 25 -14.36 7.70 -0.03
N PHE A 26 -14.97 8.88 0.12
CA PHE A 26 -14.64 9.80 1.22
C PHE A 26 -14.89 9.20 2.59
N VAL A 27 -16.02 8.49 2.79
CA VAL A 27 -16.33 7.82 4.06
C VAL A 27 -15.29 6.73 4.37
N VAL A 28 -14.95 5.88 3.39
CA VAL A 28 -13.92 4.84 3.59
C VAL A 28 -12.57 5.45 3.93
N LEU A 29 -12.17 6.53 3.23
CA LEU A 29 -10.93 7.24 3.53
C LEU A 29 -10.96 7.82 4.94
N ALA A 30 -12.05 8.49 5.34
CA ALA A 30 -12.20 9.06 6.67
C ALA A 30 -12.03 7.97 7.74
N VAL A 31 -12.71 6.82 7.59
CA VAL A 31 -12.57 5.68 8.51
C VAL A 31 -11.12 5.18 8.58
N ILE A 32 -10.45 5.02 7.44
CA ILE A 32 -9.04 4.59 7.41
C ILE A 32 -8.14 5.58 8.16
N TRP A 33 -8.32 6.88 7.94
CA TRP A 33 -7.55 7.92 8.61
C TRP A 33 -7.83 7.94 10.11
N THR A 34 -9.08 7.88 10.53
CA THR A 34 -9.46 7.84 11.95
C THR A 34 -8.87 6.63 12.66
N LEU A 35 -8.98 5.44 12.07
CA LEU A 35 -8.39 4.22 12.63
C LEU A 35 -6.86 4.30 12.69
N SER A 36 -6.23 4.87 11.66
CA SER A 36 -4.76 5.05 11.61
C SER A 36 -4.28 5.98 12.72
N VAL A 37 -4.99 7.08 12.96
CA VAL A 37 -4.70 8.00 14.08
C VAL A 37 -4.91 7.27 15.41
N ALA A 38 -6.03 6.57 15.58
CA ALA A 38 -6.33 5.85 16.82
C ALA A 38 -5.26 4.79 17.16
N ILE A 39 -4.77 4.05 16.17
CA ILE A 39 -3.71 3.05 16.35
C ILE A 39 -2.37 3.71 16.65
N SER A 40 -2.08 4.88 16.07
CA SER A 40 -0.81 5.58 16.25
C SER A 40 -0.76 6.42 17.53
N LEU A 41 -1.92 6.83 18.06
CA LEU A 41 -2.02 7.73 19.20
C LEU A 41 -1.32 7.23 20.48
N PRO A 42 -1.38 5.93 20.86
CA PRO A 42 -0.70 5.44 22.05
C PRO A 42 0.82 5.64 22.02
N TRP A 43 1.45 5.69 20.84
CA TRP A 43 2.88 5.98 20.71
C TRP A 43 3.26 7.34 21.34
N VAL A 44 2.40 8.35 21.25
CA VAL A 44 2.63 9.69 21.81
C VAL A 44 2.78 9.64 23.33
N PHE A 45 1.98 8.81 23.99
CA PHE A 45 2.00 8.70 25.45
C PHE A 45 3.10 7.77 25.96
N ILE A 46 3.55 6.82 25.13
CA ILE A 46 4.60 5.84 25.43
C ILE A 46 6.00 6.45 25.22
N MET A 47 6.16 7.33 24.23
CA MET A 47 7.40 8.06 24.01
C MET A 47 7.64 9.09 25.11
N ARG A 48 8.89 9.19 25.54
CA ARG A 48 9.34 10.15 26.53
C ARG A 48 10.63 10.80 26.05
N HIS A 49 10.69 12.12 26.21
CA HIS A 49 11.88 12.89 25.94
C HIS A 49 12.86 12.70 27.10
N VAL A 50 14.06 12.20 26.79
CA VAL A 50 15.13 11.95 27.76
C VAL A 50 16.37 12.67 27.29
N GLN A 51 17.01 13.40 28.21
CA GLN A 51 18.30 14.05 27.95
C GLN A 51 19.43 13.15 28.44
N PHE A 52 20.30 12.75 27.52
CA PHE A 52 21.53 12.05 27.82
C PHE A 52 22.66 13.08 28.04
N LYS A 53 23.17 13.12 29.27
CA LYS A 53 24.39 13.87 29.59
C LYS A 53 25.59 12.96 29.37
N TRP A 54 26.38 13.25 28.35
CA TRP A 54 27.64 12.56 28.10
C TRP A 54 28.73 13.08 29.03
N THR A 55 29.60 12.19 29.52
CA THR A 55 30.70 12.54 30.43
C THR A 55 31.70 13.51 29.81
N PHE A 56 31.87 13.45 28.48
CA PHE A 56 32.74 14.31 27.69
C PHE A 56 32.08 14.68 26.35
N GLY A 57 30.93 15.38 26.38
CA GLY A 57 30.25 15.81 25.16
C GLY A 57 29.01 16.68 25.41
N PRO A 58 28.45 17.29 24.35
CA PRO A 58 27.21 18.05 24.45
C PRO A 58 26.05 17.15 24.87
N SER A 59 25.09 17.70 25.62
CA SER A 59 23.89 16.94 25.99
C SER A 59 23.09 16.59 24.74
N THR A 60 22.75 15.32 24.54
CA THR A 60 21.88 14.88 23.44
C THR A 60 20.48 14.63 23.99
N SER A 61 19.47 15.01 23.21
CA SER A 61 18.07 14.80 23.56
C SER A 61 17.49 13.72 22.64
N GLU A 62 16.92 12.68 23.22
CA GLU A 62 16.33 11.57 22.48
C GLU A 62 14.90 11.28 22.97
N CYS A 63 14.04 10.86 22.04
CA CYS A 63 12.72 10.34 22.38
C CYS A 63 12.78 8.82 22.47
N ILE A 64 12.71 8.28 23.69
CA ILE A 64 12.80 6.85 23.96
C ILE A 64 11.52 6.32 24.62
N VAL A 65 11.30 5.01 24.50
CA VAL A 65 10.19 4.32 25.16
C VAL A 65 10.56 3.97 26.60
N LEU A 66 9.83 4.51 27.59
CA LEU A 66 10.02 4.10 28.97
C LEU A 66 9.42 2.70 29.23
N ARG A 67 10.15 1.89 30.01
CA ARG A 67 9.85 0.47 30.31
C ARG A 67 8.56 0.29 31.12
N HIS A 68 7.41 0.22 30.45
CA HIS A 68 6.27 -0.55 30.92
C HIS A 68 6.08 -1.77 30.02
N GLU A 69 6.75 -2.87 30.37
CA GLU A 69 6.97 -4.02 29.48
C GLU A 69 5.67 -4.68 28.99
N VAL A 70 4.67 -4.82 29.86
CA VAL A 70 3.37 -5.44 29.50
C VAL A 70 2.59 -4.56 28.53
N LYS A 71 2.48 -3.25 28.80
CA LYS A 71 1.77 -2.29 27.93
C LYS A 71 2.47 -2.17 26.57
N ARG A 72 3.80 -2.16 26.57
CA ARG A 72 4.64 -2.14 25.35
C ARG A 72 4.46 -3.40 24.50
N ARG A 73 4.42 -4.60 25.11
CA ARG A 73 4.19 -5.86 24.41
C ARG A 73 2.82 -5.95 23.78
N ALA A 74 1.77 -5.66 24.54
CA ALA A 74 0.40 -5.70 24.05
C ALA A 74 0.21 -4.73 22.87
N TYR A 75 0.59 -3.47 23.05
CA TYR A 75 0.46 -2.46 22.01
C TYR A 75 1.31 -2.77 20.76
N GLY A 76 2.58 -3.14 20.96
CA GLY A 76 3.45 -3.47 19.84
C GLY A 76 2.98 -4.69 19.05
N THR A 77 2.35 -5.67 19.72
CA THR A 77 1.73 -6.82 19.06
C THR A 77 0.50 -6.41 18.26
N VAL A 78 -0.40 -5.60 18.83
CA VAL A 78 -1.55 -5.06 18.10
C VAL A 78 -1.10 -4.26 16.88
N TYR A 79 -0.09 -3.41 17.05
CA TYR A 79 0.49 -2.64 15.96
C TYR A 79 1.05 -3.56 14.86
N PHE A 80 1.84 -4.57 15.20
CA PHE A 80 2.37 -5.55 14.23
C PHE A 80 1.25 -6.26 13.46
N VAL A 81 0.22 -6.75 14.17
CA VAL A 81 -0.89 -7.47 13.55
C VAL A 81 -1.65 -6.56 12.59
N VAL A 82 -2.01 -5.36 13.01
CA VAL A 82 -2.84 -4.46 12.21
C VAL A 82 -2.06 -3.82 11.06
N SER A 83 -0.80 -3.41 11.30
CA SER A 83 0.02 -2.72 10.29
C SER A 83 0.69 -3.66 9.29
N TYR A 84 0.86 -4.95 9.62
CA TYR A 84 1.60 -5.89 8.79
C TYR A 84 0.83 -7.17 8.48
N VAL A 85 0.43 -7.95 9.50
CA VAL A 85 -0.21 -9.26 9.27
C VAL A 85 -1.53 -9.14 8.51
N PHE A 86 -2.41 -8.24 8.95
CA PHE A 86 -3.71 -8.03 8.33
C PHE A 86 -3.60 -7.61 6.84
N PRO A 87 -2.80 -6.59 6.47
CA PRO A 87 -2.57 -6.25 5.06
C PRO A 87 -2.04 -7.42 4.22
N VAL A 88 -1.10 -8.21 4.75
CA VAL A 88 -0.53 -9.36 4.05
C VAL A 88 -1.60 -10.41 3.77
N VAL A 89 -2.37 -10.81 4.79
CA VAL A 89 -3.45 -11.80 4.65
C VAL A 89 -4.51 -11.31 3.67
N ALA A 90 -4.92 -10.04 3.76
CA ALA A 90 -5.90 -9.45 2.85
C ALA A 90 -5.43 -9.50 1.38
N ILE A 91 -4.17 -9.15 1.12
CA ILE A 91 -3.62 -9.19 -0.25
C ILE A 91 -3.55 -10.62 -0.77
N VAL A 92 -3.04 -11.57 0.02
CA VAL A 92 -2.97 -12.99 -0.37
C VAL A 92 -4.37 -13.52 -0.67
N ALA A 93 -5.37 -13.23 0.17
CA ALA A 93 -6.75 -13.64 -0.06
C ALA A 93 -7.32 -13.06 -1.37
N MET A 94 -7.11 -11.76 -1.63
CA MET A 94 -7.57 -11.12 -2.88
C MET A 94 -6.89 -11.73 -4.11
N VAL A 95 -5.59 -11.98 -4.06
CA VAL A 95 -4.84 -12.59 -5.17
C VAL A 95 -5.33 -14.02 -5.41
N SER A 96 -5.41 -14.85 -4.37
CA SER A 96 -5.89 -16.24 -4.45
C SER A 96 -7.30 -16.32 -5.02
N HIS A 97 -8.22 -15.49 -4.55
CA HIS A 97 -9.58 -15.44 -5.07
C HIS A 97 -9.62 -15.01 -6.55
N THR A 98 -8.77 -14.06 -6.96
CA THR A 98 -8.68 -13.66 -8.38
C THR A 98 -8.18 -14.80 -9.25
N LEU A 99 -7.15 -15.53 -8.79
CA LEU A 99 -6.59 -16.66 -9.52
C LEU A 99 -7.58 -17.82 -9.62
N TRP A 100 -8.32 -18.11 -8.56
CA TRP A 100 -9.37 -19.12 -8.55
C TRP A 100 -10.47 -18.80 -9.57
N LYS A 101 -11.03 -17.58 -9.55
CA LYS A 101 -12.05 -17.17 -10.52
C LYS A 101 -11.54 -17.19 -11.96
N LEU A 102 -10.27 -16.85 -12.19
CA LEU A 102 -9.66 -16.90 -13.52
C LEU A 102 -9.52 -18.35 -14.05
N ARG A 103 -9.39 -19.35 -13.16
CA ARG A 103 -9.36 -20.77 -13.53
C ARG A 103 -10.75 -21.32 -13.87
N GLU A 104 -11.79 -20.85 -13.17
CA GLU A 104 -13.16 -21.32 -13.37
C GLU A 104 -13.86 -20.70 -14.59
N THR A 105 -13.39 -19.58 -15.11
CA THR A 105 -14.03 -18.92 -16.26
C THR A 105 -13.68 -19.71 -17.55
N PRO A 106 -14.61 -20.43 -18.19
CA PRO A 106 -14.30 -21.26 -19.37
C PRO A 106 -13.89 -20.37 -20.54
N THR A 107 -12.88 -20.78 -21.29
CA THR A 107 -12.38 -20.09 -22.51
C THR A 107 -13.33 -20.18 -23.71
N ARG A 108 -14.49 -20.82 -23.56
CA ARG A 108 -15.46 -21.10 -24.63
C ARG A 108 -16.69 -20.20 -24.50
N ASP A 109 -16.56 -18.96 -24.94
CA ASP A 109 -17.69 -18.09 -25.27
C ASP A 109 -17.56 -17.75 -26.78
N PRO A 110 -18.61 -17.87 -27.62
CA PRO A 110 -18.50 -17.88 -29.09
C PRO A 110 -17.81 -16.64 -29.68
N ASP A 111 -17.90 -15.50 -29.00
CA ASP A 111 -17.27 -14.26 -29.46
C ASP A 111 -15.86 -14.02 -28.91
N GLY A 112 -15.40 -14.75 -27.87
CA GLY A 112 -14.03 -14.87 -27.31
C GLY A 112 -13.26 -13.59 -26.89
N ILE A 113 -13.51 -12.47 -27.55
CA ILE A 113 -12.79 -11.20 -27.51
C ILE A 113 -13.09 -10.49 -26.19
N PHE A 114 -14.36 -10.44 -25.75
CA PHE A 114 -14.74 -9.74 -24.51
C PHE A 114 -14.19 -10.45 -23.26
N VAL A 115 -14.26 -11.79 -23.23
CA VAL A 115 -13.68 -12.62 -22.16
C VAL A 115 -12.15 -12.53 -22.17
N GLY A 116 -11.52 -12.55 -23.35
CA GLY A 116 -10.07 -12.40 -23.53
C GLY A 116 -9.54 -11.05 -23.02
N VAL A 117 -10.15 -9.94 -23.43
CA VAL A 117 -9.79 -8.58 -22.97
C VAL A 117 -9.94 -8.45 -21.45
N HIS A 118 -11.02 -9.02 -20.90
CA HIS A 118 -11.28 -8.96 -19.47
C HIS A 118 -10.27 -9.78 -18.65
N ASN A 119 -9.87 -10.96 -19.14
CA ASN A 119 -8.85 -11.79 -18.52
C ASN A 119 -7.45 -11.16 -18.59
N VAL A 120 -7.10 -10.46 -19.67
CA VAL A 120 -5.84 -9.70 -19.78
C VAL A 120 -5.82 -8.56 -18.76
N ALA A 121 -6.92 -7.81 -18.61
CA ALA A 121 -7.02 -6.75 -17.60
C ALA A 121 -6.89 -7.30 -16.16
N ARG A 122 -7.52 -8.44 -15.86
CA ARG A 122 -7.39 -9.14 -14.56
C ARG A 122 -5.95 -9.58 -14.29
N LYS A 123 -5.27 -10.18 -15.27
CA LYS A 123 -3.86 -10.60 -15.15
C LYS A 123 -2.93 -9.41 -14.90
N LYS A 124 -3.12 -8.30 -15.62
CA LYS A 124 -2.35 -7.06 -15.40
C LYS A 124 -2.55 -6.52 -13.98
N LEU A 125 -3.78 -6.56 -13.47
CA LEU A 125 -4.07 -6.15 -12.09
C LEU A 125 -3.41 -7.08 -11.07
N VAL A 126 -3.54 -8.41 -11.22
CA VAL A 126 -2.88 -9.37 -10.33
C VAL A 126 -1.37 -9.15 -10.33
N HIS A 127 -0.77 -8.94 -11.50
CA HIS A 127 0.66 -8.64 -11.60
C HIS A 127 1.01 -7.35 -10.85
N LEU A 128 0.23 -6.27 -11.00
CA LEU A 128 0.44 -5.03 -10.24
C LEU A 128 0.32 -5.25 -8.73
N LEU A 129 -0.70 -5.99 -8.28
CA LEU A 129 -0.92 -6.32 -6.88
C LEU A 129 0.25 -7.15 -6.33
N LEU A 130 0.75 -8.12 -7.09
CA LEU A 130 1.91 -8.93 -6.72
C LEU A 130 3.19 -8.09 -6.61
N VAL A 131 3.44 -7.17 -7.56
CA VAL A 131 4.61 -6.29 -7.50
C VAL A 131 4.54 -5.38 -6.27
N VAL A 132 3.41 -4.71 -6.05
CA VAL A 132 3.23 -3.84 -4.87
C VAL A 132 3.34 -4.65 -3.58
N PHE A 133 2.82 -5.88 -3.56
CA PHE A 133 2.92 -6.77 -2.42
C PHE A 133 4.36 -7.18 -2.11
N VAL A 134 5.13 -7.59 -3.13
CA VAL A 134 6.54 -7.95 -2.96
C VAL A 134 7.34 -6.76 -2.44
N VAL A 135 7.12 -5.57 -3.00
CA VAL A 135 7.74 -4.33 -2.51
C VAL A 135 7.37 -4.07 -1.05
N PHE A 136 6.10 -4.21 -0.69
CA PHE A 136 5.63 -4.05 0.69
C PHE A 136 6.34 -5.02 1.64
N ILE A 137 6.42 -6.31 1.29
CA ILE A 137 7.12 -7.33 2.09
C ILE A 137 8.59 -6.95 2.26
N ILE A 138 9.32 -6.66 1.18
CA ILE A 138 10.75 -6.36 1.23
C ILE A 138 11.02 -5.12 2.07
N THR A 139 10.19 -4.08 1.93
CA THR A 139 10.43 -2.79 2.58
C THR A 139 10.00 -2.78 4.05
N TRP A 140 8.90 -3.45 4.40
CA TRP A 140 8.35 -3.41 5.76
C TRP A 140 8.80 -4.56 6.66
N SER A 141 9.08 -5.76 6.12
CA SER A 141 9.46 -6.91 6.95
C SER A 141 10.64 -6.64 7.87
N PRO A 142 11.74 -6.02 7.41
CA PRO A 142 12.92 -5.82 8.27
C PRO A 142 12.60 -4.97 9.50
N LEU A 143 11.79 -3.91 9.32
CA LEU A 143 11.36 -3.05 10.42
C LEU A 143 10.43 -3.79 11.38
N GLN A 144 9.46 -4.56 10.85
CA GLN A 144 8.49 -5.28 11.67
C GLN A 144 9.16 -6.41 12.47
N ILE A 145 10.11 -7.14 11.86
CA ILE A 145 10.92 -8.16 12.54
C ILE A 145 11.73 -7.52 13.67
N LEU A 146 12.40 -6.39 13.41
CA LEU A 146 13.19 -5.70 14.41
C LEU A 146 12.33 -5.20 15.58
N MET A 147 11.13 -4.70 15.29
CA MET A 147 10.18 -4.26 16.31
C MET A 147 9.73 -5.42 17.20
N VAL A 148 9.30 -6.54 16.61
CA VAL A 148 8.91 -7.75 17.35
C VAL A 148 10.09 -8.27 18.18
N TRP A 149 11.29 -8.32 17.60
CA TRP A 149 12.50 -8.72 18.32
C TRP A 149 12.76 -7.82 19.54
N ASP A 150 12.69 -6.49 19.40
CA ASP A 150 12.90 -5.59 20.54
C ASP A 150 11.83 -5.77 21.64
N ILE A 151 10.58 -6.00 21.25
CA ILE A 151 9.47 -6.20 22.18
C ILE A 151 9.60 -7.50 22.99
N TYR A 152 10.05 -8.58 22.35
CA TYR A 152 10.06 -9.94 22.90
C TYR A 152 11.42 -10.43 23.38
N ARG A 153 12.52 -9.72 23.10
CA ARG A 153 13.84 -10.09 23.62
C ARG A 153 13.80 -10.21 25.15
N THR A 154 14.35 -11.32 25.65
CA THR A 154 14.41 -11.64 27.07
C THR A 154 15.71 -11.17 27.71
N THR A 155 16.77 -11.02 26.91
CA THR A 155 18.06 -10.51 27.36
C THR A 155 18.01 -8.98 27.46
N PRO A 156 18.14 -8.41 28.67
CA PRO A 156 18.19 -6.97 28.81
C PRO A 156 19.49 -6.44 28.19
N THR A 157 19.45 -5.25 27.59
CA THR A 157 20.64 -4.62 26.99
C THR A 157 21.73 -4.33 28.01
N SER A 158 21.40 -4.32 29.30
CA SER A 158 22.35 -4.26 30.41
C SER A 158 23.20 -5.52 30.59
N ALA A 159 22.81 -6.66 30.01
CA ALA A 159 23.60 -7.89 30.03
C ALA A 159 24.79 -7.86 29.05
N VAL A 160 24.88 -6.85 28.19
CA VAL A 160 26.01 -6.69 27.26
C VAL A 160 27.27 -6.25 28.06
N PRO A 161 28.40 -6.96 27.91
CA PRO A 161 29.66 -6.59 28.57
C PRO A 161 30.01 -5.12 28.33
N SER A 162 30.50 -4.44 29.36
CA SER A 162 30.83 -3.00 29.30
C SER A 162 31.81 -2.66 28.18
N SER A 163 32.78 -3.53 27.90
CA SER A 163 33.75 -3.39 26.81
C SER A 163 33.13 -3.39 25.41
N LEU A 164 32.02 -4.12 25.21
CA LEU A 164 31.35 -4.27 23.91
C LEU A 164 30.12 -3.38 23.76
N ARG A 165 29.67 -2.76 24.86
CA ARG A 165 28.40 -2.03 24.95
C ARG A 165 28.30 -0.89 23.93
N LEU A 166 29.35 -0.09 23.79
CA LEU A 166 29.36 1.05 22.85
C LEU A 166 29.27 0.58 21.39
N SER A 167 30.05 -0.44 21.02
CA SER A 167 30.04 -1.01 19.67
C SER A 167 28.69 -1.66 19.34
N TYR A 168 28.14 -2.40 20.30
CA TYR A 168 26.83 -3.04 20.19
C TYR A 168 25.70 -2.03 19.96
N PHE A 169 25.61 -0.97 20.78
CA PHE A 169 24.58 0.06 20.60
C PHE A 169 24.75 0.81 19.28
N LYS A 170 25.99 1.17 18.90
CA LYS A 170 26.26 1.81 17.62
C LYS A 170 25.77 0.95 16.45
N TYR A 171 26.07 -0.35 16.46
CA TYR A 171 25.63 -1.28 15.43
C TYR A 171 24.10 -1.40 15.37
N LEU A 172 23.43 -1.52 16.52
CA LEU A 172 21.96 -1.54 16.57
C LEU A 172 21.34 -0.25 16.02
N HIS A 173 21.88 0.92 16.35
CA HIS A 173 21.40 2.20 15.81
C HIS A 173 21.53 2.26 14.28
N HIS A 174 22.64 1.78 13.72
CA HIS A 174 22.81 1.73 12.26
C HIS A 174 21.82 0.77 11.59
N ILE A 175 21.56 -0.39 12.19
CA ILE A 175 20.54 -1.33 11.70
C ILE A 175 19.17 -0.67 11.76
N GLU A 176 18.77 -0.13 12.91
CA GLU A 176 17.49 0.55 13.10
C GLU A 176 17.27 1.66 12.08
N PHE A 177 18.28 2.50 11.86
CA PHE A 177 18.23 3.57 10.87
C PHE A 177 18.01 3.00 9.47
N SER A 178 18.79 1.99 9.08
CA SER A 178 18.73 1.39 7.75
C SER A 178 17.37 0.73 7.47
N VAL A 179 16.81 -0.01 8.43
CA VAL A 179 15.50 -0.66 8.23
C VAL A 179 14.35 0.35 8.24
N LYS A 180 14.44 1.43 9.03
CA LYS A 180 13.45 2.53 9.01
C LYS A 180 13.50 3.25 7.66
N LEU A 181 14.70 3.55 7.16
CA LEU A 181 14.89 4.17 5.86
C LEU A 181 14.29 3.31 4.73
N LEU A 182 14.55 2.00 4.75
CA LEU A 182 13.98 1.06 3.79
C LEU A 182 12.45 1.00 3.86
N ALA A 183 11.87 1.00 5.06
CA ALA A 183 10.41 1.03 5.23
C ALA A 183 9.80 2.32 4.68
N TYR A 184 10.44 3.48 4.91
CA TYR A 184 9.96 4.76 4.38
C TYR A 184 10.15 4.89 2.86
N ALA A 185 11.17 4.24 2.29
CA ALA A 185 11.35 4.18 0.84
C ALA A 185 10.14 3.54 0.12
N ASN A 186 9.34 2.70 0.80
CA ASN A 186 8.08 2.16 0.27
C ASN A 186 7.16 3.26 -0.31
N SER A 187 7.06 4.40 0.37
CA SER A 187 6.23 5.52 -0.08
C SER A 187 6.74 6.14 -1.40
N ALA A 188 8.05 6.17 -1.60
CA ALA A 188 8.67 6.68 -2.83
C ALA A 188 8.64 5.65 -3.98
N ILE A 189 8.71 4.35 -3.67
CA ILE A 189 8.66 3.27 -4.67
C ILE A 189 7.25 3.14 -5.27
N ASN A 190 6.20 3.39 -4.49
CA ASN A 190 4.82 3.27 -4.94
C ASN A 190 4.53 4.05 -6.25
N PRO A 191 4.78 5.38 -6.35
CA PRO A 191 4.65 6.12 -7.61
C PRO A 191 5.43 5.50 -8.78
N VAL A 192 6.68 5.06 -8.55
CA VAL A 192 7.51 4.44 -9.59
C VAL A 192 6.87 3.16 -10.12
N VAL A 193 6.39 2.30 -9.22
CA VAL A 193 5.69 1.06 -9.59
C VAL A 193 4.41 1.35 -10.38
N TYR A 194 3.61 2.33 -9.95
CA TYR A 194 2.38 2.70 -10.65
C TYR A 194 2.65 3.34 -12.01
N CYS A 195 3.64 4.22 -12.13
CA CYS A 195 4.05 4.83 -13.39
C CYS A 195 4.61 3.80 -14.38
N TRP A 196 5.34 2.79 -13.88
CA TRP A 196 5.89 1.74 -14.73
C TRP A 196 4.82 0.76 -15.23
N LYS A 197 3.80 0.46 -14.40
CA LYS A 197 2.81 -0.60 -14.69
C LYS A 197 1.44 -0.10 -15.15
N SER A 198 1.15 1.20 -15.07
CA SER A 198 -0.14 1.76 -15.47
C SER A 198 0.02 2.90 -16.49
N ASP A 199 -0.38 2.64 -17.73
CA ASP A 199 -0.37 3.64 -18.81
C ASP A 199 -1.23 4.86 -18.53
N THR A 200 -2.30 4.71 -17.74
CA THR A 200 -3.17 5.82 -17.32
C THR A 200 -2.49 6.70 -16.30
N VAL A 201 -1.80 6.12 -15.32
CA VAL A 201 -1.04 6.89 -14.30
C VAL A 201 0.17 7.56 -14.93
N ARG A 202 0.88 6.84 -15.81
CA ARG A 202 2.02 7.39 -16.56
C ARG A 202 1.63 8.63 -17.36
N ARG A 203 0.50 8.60 -18.06
CA ARG A 203 -0.04 9.77 -18.78
C ARG A 203 -0.41 10.90 -17.83
N GLY A 204 -1.15 10.63 -16.76
CA GLY A 204 -1.51 11.68 -15.79
C GLY A 204 -0.30 12.33 -15.10
N VAL A 205 0.72 11.55 -14.73
CA VAL A 205 1.98 12.07 -14.17
C VAL A 205 2.76 12.83 -15.25
N HIS A 206 2.77 12.34 -16.49
CA HIS A 206 3.41 13.03 -17.59
C HIS A 206 2.74 14.39 -17.87
N ASP A 207 1.41 14.44 -17.89
CA ASP A 207 0.64 15.66 -18.09
C ASP A 207 0.80 16.62 -16.90
N MET A 208 0.96 16.12 -15.68
CA MET A 208 1.26 16.95 -14.51
C MET A 208 2.68 17.53 -14.52
N LEU A 209 3.67 16.77 -14.98
CA LEU A 209 5.09 17.17 -14.99
C LEU A 209 5.49 17.95 -16.25
N TRP A 210 4.90 17.64 -17.41
CA TRP A 210 5.24 18.20 -18.72
C TRP A 210 4.07 18.89 -19.44
N GLY A 211 2.83 18.76 -18.94
CA GLY A 211 1.62 19.31 -19.57
C GLY A 211 1.38 20.81 -19.39
N CYS A 212 2.35 21.58 -18.87
CA CYS A 212 2.28 23.03 -18.97
C CYS A 212 2.54 23.57 -20.40
N ALA A 213 2.95 22.72 -21.36
CA ALA A 213 3.23 23.15 -22.73
C ALA A 213 2.24 22.66 -23.79
N ALA A 214 1.30 21.76 -23.46
CA ALA A 214 0.41 21.17 -24.47
C ALA A 214 -1.06 21.12 -23.99
N ASP A 215 -1.87 21.91 -24.69
CA ASP A 215 -3.32 21.84 -24.85
C ASP A 215 -4.27 22.47 -23.81
N ARG A 216 -4.59 23.74 -24.12
CA ARG A 216 -5.90 24.36 -23.84
C ARG A 216 -7.04 23.88 -24.77
N ASN A 217 -6.88 22.84 -25.61
CA ASN A 217 -7.85 22.59 -26.69
C ASN A 217 -8.53 21.21 -26.77
N HIS A 218 -8.34 20.29 -25.83
CA HIS A 218 -8.94 18.94 -25.95
C HIS A 218 -10.30 18.72 -25.25
N SER A 219 -11.07 19.79 -25.03
CA SER A 219 -12.50 19.68 -24.68
C SER A 219 -13.37 19.52 -25.93
N ARG A 220 -13.26 18.39 -26.62
CA ARG A 220 -14.35 17.84 -27.43
C ARG A 220 -14.46 16.36 -27.16
N VAL A 221 -15.28 16.04 -26.16
CA VAL A 221 -15.96 14.75 -26.07
C VAL A 221 -16.79 14.62 -27.34
N SER A 222 -16.33 13.81 -28.30
CA SER A 222 -17.15 13.44 -29.46
C SER A 222 -18.35 12.63 -28.96
N PRO A 223 -19.61 13.02 -29.28
CA PRO A 223 -20.75 12.16 -29.02
C PRO A 223 -20.64 10.93 -29.91
N VAL A 224 -20.95 9.78 -29.32
CA VAL A 224 -21.15 8.50 -30.00
C VAL A 224 -22.04 8.71 -31.23
N ARG A 225 -21.55 8.35 -32.43
CA ARG A 225 -22.36 8.27 -33.65
C ARG A 225 -23.45 7.23 -33.44
N THR A 226 -24.68 7.68 -33.24
CA THR A 226 -25.87 6.84 -33.40
C THR A 226 -25.96 6.44 -34.87
N VAL A 227 -25.79 5.15 -35.16
CA VAL A 227 -26.05 4.58 -36.48
C VAL A 227 -27.57 4.55 -36.65
N THR A 228 -28.12 5.52 -37.37
CA THR A 228 -29.51 5.50 -37.79
C THR A 228 -29.63 4.53 -38.97
N THR A 229 -30.22 3.37 -38.73
CA THR A 229 -30.67 2.45 -39.78
C THR A 229 -31.77 3.13 -40.60
N GLN A 230 -31.52 3.36 -41.90
CA GLN A 230 -32.57 3.70 -42.87
C GLN A 230 -33.53 2.51 -43.03
N PRO A 231 -34.85 2.73 -43.08
CA PRO A 231 -35.77 1.71 -43.54
C PRO A 231 -35.78 1.67 -45.07
N THR A 232 -35.40 0.52 -45.61
CA THR A 232 -35.58 0.10 -47.00
C THR A 232 -37.08 0.13 -47.32
N GLN A 233 -37.54 1.06 -48.17
CA GLN A 233 -38.86 0.94 -48.79
C GLN A 233 -38.76 0.01 -50.00
N MET A 234 -39.43 -1.14 -49.89
CA MET A 234 -39.78 -1.99 -51.03
C MET A 234 -41.02 -1.44 -51.72
N SER A 235 -40.99 -1.55 -53.05
CA SER A 235 -42.06 -1.30 -54.00
C SER A 235 -43.34 -2.07 -53.73
N ARG A 236 -44.48 -1.43 -54.00
CA ARG A 236 -45.57 -1.93 -54.84
C ARG A 236 -46.44 -0.78 -55.31
#